data_AF-A0A354MWD6-F1
#
_entry.id   AF-A0A354MWD6-F1
#
_cell.length_a   1.000
_cell.length_b   1.000
_cell.length_c   1.000
_cell.angle_alpha   90.00
_cell.angle_beta   90.00
_cell.angle_gamma   90.00
#
_symmetry.space_group_name_H-M   'P 1'
#
loop_
_entity.id
_entity.type
_entity.pdbx_description
1 polymer ?
#
loop_
_entity_poly.entity_id
_entity_poly.type
_entity_poly.pdbx_seq_one_letter_code
_entity_poly.pdbx_strand_id
1 'polypeptide(L)' 'MARLIKVGIIGCGGIANGKHMPSLAKVADCEMVAFCDIIVERAEKAAKEYGTKDAKVYTDYKELLRDPEIEVVHVC' A
#
# COMPACT_ATOMS: atom_id res chain seq x y z
N MET A 1 -18.52 -12.93 -7.94
CA MET A 1 -17.27 -12.76 -7.14
C MET A 1 -17.38 -11.44 -6.41
N ALA A 2 -16.99 -11.39 -5.14
CA ALA A 2 -16.89 -10.11 -4.43
C ALA A 2 -15.71 -9.30 -4.99
N ARG A 3 -15.86 -7.98 -5.08
CA ARG A 3 -14.81 -7.05 -5.53
C ARG A 3 -13.77 -6.89 -4.41
N LEU A 4 -12.47 -6.95 -4.74
CA LEU A 4 -11.39 -6.67 -3.80
C LEU A 4 -11.31 -5.16 -3.53
N ILE A 5 -11.14 -4.79 -2.27
CA ILE A 5 -10.90 -3.40 -1.87
C ILE A 5 -9.46 -3.02 -2.18
N LYS A 6 -9.28 -1.95 -2.96
CA LYS A 6 -7.96 -1.40 -3.31
C LYS A 6 -7.42 -0.51 -2.18
N VAL A 7 -6.31 -0.92 -1.57
CA VAL A 7 -5.70 -0.27 -0.41
C VAL A 7 -4.42 0.46 -0.79
N GLY A 8 -4.29 1.71 -0.34
CA GLY A 8 -3.05 2.48 -0.36
C GLY A 8 -2.40 2.51 1.02
N ILE A 9 -1.09 2.28 1.10
CA ILE A 9 -0.31 2.35 2.34
C ILE A 9 0.41 3.70 2.40
N ILE A 10 0.28 4.42 3.52
CA ILE A 10 1.13 5.59 3.83
C ILE A 10 1.98 5.23 5.04
N GLY A 11 3.30 5.30 4.88
CA GLY A 11 4.29 4.86 5.87
C GLY A 11 4.68 3.41 5.65
N CYS A 12 5.89 3.19 5.10
CA CYS A 12 6.46 1.88 4.81
C CYS A 12 7.61 1.55 5.78
N GLY A 13 7.44 1.95 7.05
CA GLY A 13 8.41 1.76 8.12
C GLY A 13 8.43 0.35 8.74
N GLY A 14 9.08 0.22 9.89
CA GLY A 14 9.28 -1.08 10.56
C GLY A 14 7.98 -1.75 11.01
N ILE A 15 7.02 -0.99 11.55
CA ILE A 15 5.72 -1.56 11.99
C ILE A 15 4.87 -1.97 10.77
N ALA A 16 4.88 -1.16 9.70
CA ALA A 16 4.20 -1.48 8.46
C ALA A 16 4.68 -2.83 7.88
N ASN A 17 5.99 -3.00 7.73
CA ASN A 17 6.59 -4.23 7.20
C ASN A 17 6.53 -5.41 8.19
N GLY A 18 6.63 -5.15 9.49
CA GLY A 18 6.68 -6.20 10.50
C GLY A 18 5.31 -6.75 10.90
N LYS A 19 4.22 -5.98 10.70
CA LYS A 19 2.90 -6.31 11.22
C LYS A 19 1.77 -6.05 10.22
N HIS A 20 1.60 -4.81 9.75
CA HIS A 20 0.39 -4.43 9.00
C HIS A 20 0.36 -5.07 7.60
N MET A 21 1.37 -4.85 6.77
CA MET A 21 1.40 -5.37 5.39
C MET A 21 1.38 -6.91 5.32
N PRO A 22 2.13 -7.66 6.17
CA PRO A 22 2.01 -9.13 6.22
C PRO A 22 0.63 -9.62 6.68
N SER A 23 -0.10 -8.84 7.48
CA SER A 23 -1.45 -9.20 7.92
C SER A 23 -2.47 -8.88 6.83
N LEU A 24 -2.38 -7.70 6.21
CA LEU A 24 -3.21 -7.28 5.09
C LEU A 24 -3.06 -8.22 3.88
N ALA A 25 -1.84 -8.68 3.58
CA ALA A 25 -1.58 -9.64 2.50
C ALA A 25 -2.31 -11.00 2.67
N LYS A 26 -2.82 -11.30 3.87
CA LYS A 26 -3.59 -12.53 4.17
C LYS A 26 -5.10 -12.30 4.14
N VAL A 27 -5.55 -11.05 4.04
CA VAL A 27 -6.97 -10.70 3.97
C VAL A 27 -7.46 -10.90 2.54
N ALA A 28 -8.38 -11.84 2.34
CA ALA A 28 -8.85 -12.23 1.01
C ALA A 28 -9.69 -11.16 0.30
N ASP A 29 -10.18 -10.15 1.03
CA ASP A 29 -11.10 -9.14 0.53
C ASP A 29 -10.41 -7.82 0.12
N CYS A 30 -9.07 -7.75 0.15
CA CYS A 30 -8.33 -6.55 -0.24
C CYS A 30 -7.00 -6.84 -0.95
N GLU A 31 -6.54 -5.86 -1.69
CA GLU A 31 -5.23 -5.86 -2.35
C GLU A 31 -4.53 -4.51 -2.15
N MET A 32 -3.21 -4.51 -1.95
CA MET A 32 -2.43 -3.30 -1.78
C MET A 32 -1.95 -2.81 -3.15
N VAL A 33 -2.45 -1.67 -3.58
CA VAL A 33 -2.23 -1.12 -4.94
C VAL A 33 -1.34 0.13 -4.95
N ALA A 34 -1.06 0.71 -3.78
CA ALA A 34 -0.27 1.92 -3.68
C ALA A 34 0.55 1.93 -2.39
N PHE A 35 1.78 2.42 -2.46
CA PHE A 35 2.70 2.51 -1.33
C PHE A 35 3.35 3.89 -1.32
N CYS A 36 3.31 4.56 -0.17
CA CYS A 36 3.87 5.88 0.02
C CYS A 36 4.82 5.90 1.21
N ASP A 37 6.02 6.46 1.01
CA ASP A 37 6.96 6.78 2.08
C ASP A 37 7.86 7.93 1.61
N ILE A 38 8.29 8.79 2.53
CA ILE A 38 9.22 9.88 2.23
C ILE A 38 10.60 9.36 1.78
N ILE A 39 10.95 8.12 2.17
CA ILE A 39 12.12 7.39 1.68
C ILE A 39 11.62 6.42 0.60
N VAL A 40 11.79 6.80 -0.67
CA VAL A 40 11.22 6.08 -1.84
C VAL A 40 11.58 4.60 -1.86
N GLU A 41 12.81 4.25 -1.46
CA GLU A 41 13.30 2.87 -1.45
C GLU A 41 12.49 1.97 -0.50
N ARG A 42 11.89 2.54 0.56
CA ARG A 42 11.00 1.79 1.46
C ARG A 42 9.67 1.49 0.79
N ALA A 43 9.10 2.46 0.08
CA ALA A 43 7.85 2.28 -0.65
C ALA A 43 8.03 1.32 -1.83
N GLU A 44 9.13 1.42 -2.57
CA GLU A 44 9.48 0.49 -3.66
C GLU A 44 9.65 -0.95 -3.15
N LYS A 45 10.39 -1.12 -2.04
CA LYS A 45 10.56 -2.44 -1.43
C LYS A 45 9.23 -3.03 -1.00
N ALA A 46 8.38 -2.23 -0.33
CA ALA A 46 7.06 -2.67 0.12
C ALA A 46 6.15 -3.04 -1.06
N ALA A 47 6.12 -2.22 -2.11
CA ALA A 47 5.36 -2.49 -3.32
C ALA A 47 5.78 -3.80 -3.99
N LYS A 48 7.09 -4.06 -4.06
CA LYS A 48 7.62 -5.32 -4.61
C LYS A 48 7.25 -6.54 -3.78
N GLU A 49 7.20 -6.40 -2.45
CA GLU A 49 7.00 -7.53 -1.53
C GLU A 49 5.51 -7.85 -1.30
N TYR A 50 4.67 -6.82 -1.25
CA TYR A 50 3.27 -6.94 -0.83
C TYR A 50 2.26 -6.45 -1.86
N GLY A 51 2.70 -5.68 -2.85
CA GLY A 51 1.81 -5.02 -3.81
C GLY A 51 1.31 -5.92 -4.94
N THR A 52 0.27 -5.46 -5.60
CA THR A 52 -0.12 -5.94 -6.92
C THR A 52 0.98 -5.70 -7.95
N LYS A 53 0.95 -6.39 -9.10
CA LYS A 53 1.94 -6.21 -10.18
C LYS A 53 2.07 -4.76 -10.66
N ASP A 54 0.96 -4.03 -10.67
CA ASP A 54 0.89 -2.64 -11.12
C ASP A 54 0.83 -1.65 -9.93
N ALA A 55 1.30 -2.07 -8.75
CA ALA A 55 1.27 -1.23 -7.56
C ALA A 55 2.11 0.03 -7.76
N LYS A 56 1.51 1.18 -7.43
CA LYS A 56 2.13 2.49 -7.60
C LYS A 56 2.93 2.90 -6.36
N VAL A 57 4.03 3.60 -6.59
CA VAL A 57 4.89 4.13 -5.55
C VAL A 57 4.79 5.64 -5.53
N TYR A 58 4.65 6.22 -4.34
CA TYR A 58 4.58 7.66 -4.12
C TYR A 58 5.57 8.08 -3.03
N THR A 59 6.00 9.33 -3.10
CA THR A 59 6.79 9.98 -2.03
C THR A 59 6.01 11.12 -1.34
N ASP A 60 4.96 11.63 -1.98
CA ASP A 60 3.99 12.55 -1.39
C ASP A 60 2.64 11.85 -1.20
N TYR A 61 2.18 11.79 0.04
CA TYR A 61 0.89 11.19 0.35
C TYR A 61 -0.28 11.93 -0.29
N LYS A 62 -0.14 13.23 -0.59
CA LYS A 62 -1.19 14.00 -1.27
C LYS A 62 -1.39 13.54 -2.70
N GLU A 63 -0.34 13.05 -3.36
CA GLU A 63 -0.45 12.45 -4.69
C GLU A 63 -1.16 11.09 -4.60
N LEU A 64 -0.81 10.26 -3.60
CA LEU A 64 -1.52 9.02 -3.32
C LEU A 64 -3.02 9.29 -3.06
N LEU A 65 -3.37 10.27 -2.22
CA LEU A 65 -4.76 10.61 -1.90
C LEU A 65 -5.58 11.12 -3.09
N ARG A 66 -4.92 11.54 -4.18
CA ARG A 66 -5.59 11.97 -5.43
C ARG A 66 -5.83 10.82 -6.39
N ASP A 67 -5.28 9.63 -6.13
CA ASP A 67 -5.46 8.49 -7.01
C ASP A 67 -6.89 7.91 -6.84
N PRO A 68 -7.75 8.00 -7.87
CA PRO A 68 -9.13 7.53 -7.78
C PRO A 68 -9.24 6.01 -7.74
N GLU A 69 -8.16 5.27 -7.98
CA GLU A 69 -8.14 3.81 -7.86
C GLU A 69 -8.04 3.34 -6.41
N ILE A 70 -7.64 4.21 -5.48
CA ILE A 70 -7.49 3.85 -4.07
C ILE A 70 -8.82 4.06 -3.35
N GLU A 71 -9.33 3.00 -2.71
CA GLU A 71 -10.61 3.03 -2.00
C GLU A 71 -10.43 3.25 -0.50
N VAL A 72 -9.34 2.72 0.06
CA VAL A 72 -9.01 2.82 1.48
C VAL A 72 -7.54 3.16 1.62
N VAL A 73 -7.25 4.02 2.59
CA VAL A 73 -5.88 4.38 2.96
C VAL A 73 -5.59 3.84 4.35
N HIS A 74 -4.49 3.10 4.47
CA HIS A 74 -4.00 2.55 5.72
C HIS A 74 -2.70 3.26 6.12
N VAL A 75 -2.76 4.08 7.16
CA VAL A 75 -1.63 4.89 7.65
C VAL A 75 -0.91 4.15 8.78
N CYS A 76 0.41 3.94 8.64
CA CYS A 76 1.26 3.22 9.61
C CYS A 76 2.39 4.08 10.18
#